data_AF-A0A7C5PTW3-F1
#
_entry.id   AF-A0A7C5PTW3-F1
#
_cell.length_a   1.000
_cell.length_b   1.000
_cell.length_c   1.000
_cell.angle_alpha   90.00
_cell.angle_beta   90.00
_cell.angle_gamma   90.00
#
_symmetry.space_group_name_H-M   'P 1'
#
loop_
_entity.id
_entity.type
_entity.pdbx_description
1 polymer ?
#
loop_
_entity_poly.entity_id
_entity_poly.type
_entity_poly.pdbx_seq_one_letter_code
_entity_poly.pdbx_strand_id
1 'polypeptide(L)' 'MDIQPEYITIVEGPPPEFQLIANRWAVSVVESLTENSVAMVEMRTFNGPALVQRCQDAWAERRPAYLDFPLGDGSRE' A
#
# COMPACT_ATOMS: atom_id res chain seq x y z
N MET A 1 19.12 -13.30 5.10
CA MET A 1 18.78 -12.00 5.69
C MET A 1 17.30 -11.83 5.49
N ASP A 2 16.52 -12.02 6.55
CA ASP A 2 15.06 -11.96 6.48
C ASP A 2 14.61 -10.52 6.23
N ILE A 3 14.03 -10.27 5.06
CA ILE A 3 13.47 -8.96 4.70
C ILE A 3 12.16 -8.81 5.48
N GLN A 4 12.14 -7.94 6.49
CA GLN A 4 10.93 -7.63 7.25
C GLN A 4 10.13 -6.53 6.55
N PRO A 5 8.91 -6.80 6.08
CA PRO A 5 8.07 -5.79 5.44
C PRO A 5 7.66 -4.68 6.40
N GLU A 6 7.37 -3.51 5.86
CA GLU A 6 6.73 -2.42 6.58
C GLU A 6 5.20 -2.58 6.49
N TYR A 7 4.52 -2.77 7.62
CA TYR A 7 3.05 -2.85 7.62
C TYR A 7 2.39 -1.50 7.92
N ILE A 8 1.39 -1.18 7.12
CA ILE A 8 0.52 -0.01 7.26
C ILE A 8 -0.82 -0.51 7.78
N THR A 9 -1.09 -0.35 9.07
CA THR A 9 -2.36 -0.78 9.66
C THR A 9 -3.43 0.29 9.51
N ILE A 10 -4.60 -0.10 9.03
CA ILE A 10 -5.78 0.77 9.04
C ILE A 10 -6.34 0.81 10.46
N VAL A 11 -6.37 2.01 11.04
CA VAL A 11 -6.77 2.19 12.44
C VAL A 11 -8.30 2.18 12.58
N GLU A 12 -9.02 2.79 11.64
CA GLU A 12 -10.49 2.93 11.71
C GLU A 12 -11.11 3.03 10.30
N GLY A 13 -12.31 2.46 10.14
CA GLY A 13 -13.11 2.53 8.91
C GLY A 13 -13.49 1.17 8.35
N PRO A 14 -14.41 1.12 7.37
CA PRO A 14 -14.62 -0.10 6.60
C PRO A 14 -13.32 -0.48 5.87
N PRO A 15 -13.18 -1.76 5.44
CA PRO A 15 -12.08 -2.17 4.60
C PRO A 15 -11.90 -1.22 3.40
N PRO A 16 -10.65 -0.93 3.01
CA PRO A 16 -10.34 -0.02 1.93
C PRO A 16 -10.93 -0.52 0.62
N GLU A 17 -11.56 0.38 -0.14
CA GLU A 17 -11.92 0.08 -1.53
C GLU A 17 -10.72 0.37 -2.45
N PHE A 18 -10.23 -0.66 -3.11
CA PHE A 18 -9.19 -0.55 -4.13
C PHE A 18 -9.82 -0.15 -5.46
N GLN A 19 -9.54 1.07 -5.89
CA GLN A 19 -10.01 1.60 -7.17
C GLN A 19 -8.96 1.34 -8.24
N LEU A 20 -9.26 0.48 -9.21
CA LEU A 20 -8.36 0.22 -10.33
C LEU A 20 -8.16 1.50 -11.15
N ILE A 21 -6.91 1.90 -11.35
CA ILE A 21 -6.56 3.11 -12.07
C ILE A 21 -6.32 2.77 -13.54
N ALA A 22 -7.29 3.12 -14.39
CA ALA A 22 -7.24 2.88 -15.83
C ALA A 22 -6.57 4.03 -16.62
N ASN A 23 -6.05 5.06 -15.95
CA ASN A 23 -5.41 6.19 -16.63
C ASN A 23 -3.96 5.82 -17.03
N ARG A 24 -3.54 6.24 -18.23
CA ARG A 24 -2.23 5.83 -18.78
C ARG A 24 -1.04 6.35 -17.97
N TRP A 25 -1.21 7.44 -17.20
CA TRP A 25 -0.11 8.03 -16.43
C TRP A 25 0.22 7.23 -15.17
N ALA A 26 -0.75 6.59 -14.50
CA ALA A 26 -0.47 5.73 -13.35
C ALA A 26 0.24 4.44 -13.77
N VAL A 27 -0.09 3.90 -14.95
CA VAL A 27 0.62 2.75 -15.54
C VAL A 27 2.09 3.10 -15.83
N SER A 28 2.39 4.33 -16.25
CA SER A 28 3.78 4.78 -16.47
C SER A 28 4.63 4.84 -15.20
N VAL A 29 4.03 4.84 -14.00
CA VAL A 29 4.77 4.76 -12.72
C VAL A 29 5.27 3.34 -12.46
N VAL A 30 4.66 2.33 -13.10
CA VAL A 30 5.02 0.92 -12.94
C VAL A 30 5.69 0.42 -14.22
N GLU A 31 6.97 0.76 -14.39
CA GLU A 31 7.82 0.11 -15.40
C GLU A 31 8.27 -1.26 -14.88
N SER A 32 7.43 -2.27 -15.09
CA SER A 32 7.75 -3.67 -14.82
C SER A 32 7.82 -4.46 -16.13
N LEU A 33 8.61 -5.54 -16.13
CA LEU A 33 8.62 -6.53 -17.21
C LEU A 33 7.32 -7.36 -17.26
N THR A 34 6.50 -7.26 -16.21
CA THR A 34 5.23 -7.97 -16.06
C THR A 34 4.06 -6.99 -16.07
N GLU A 35 2.92 -7.43 -16.59
CA GLU A 35 1.69 -6.65 -16.56
C GLU A 35 1.21 -6.50 -15.12
N ASN A 36 1.30 -5.28 -14.59
CA ASN A 36 0.90 -4.95 -13.23
C ASN A 36 -0.32 -4.03 -13.26
N SER A 37 -1.32 -4.36 -12.46
CA SER A 37 -2.48 -3.47 -12.23
C SER A 37 -2.14 -2.47 -11.14
N VAL A 38 -2.42 -1.19 -11.37
CA VAL A 38 -2.29 -0.13 -10.36
C VAL A 38 -3.65 0.17 -9.78
N ALA A 39 -3.77 0.10 -8.46
CA ALA A 39 -4.97 0.50 -7.73
C ALA A 39 -4.66 1.65 -6.77
N MET A 40 -5.63 2.52 -6.55
CA MET A 40 -5.58 3.58 -5.56
C MET A 40 -6.54 3.26 -4.43
N VAL A 41 -6.11 3.58 -3.20
CA VAL A 41 -6.91 3.45 -1.99
C VAL A 41 -6.87 4.77 -1.24
N GLU A 42 -8.03 5.23 -0.79
CA GLU A 42 -8.14 6.34 0.15
C GLU A 42 -8.29 5.78 1.57
N MET A 43 -7.43 6.22 2.48
CA MET A 43 -7.46 5.79 3.88
C MET A 43 -7.24 6.97 4.82
N ARG A 44 -7.73 6.84 6.05
CA ARG A 44 -7.46 7.80 7.12
C ARG A 44 -6.22 7.38 7.89
N THR A 45 -5.39 8.36 8.22
CA THR A 45 -4.17 8.17 9.01
C THR A 45 -4.12 9.22 10.10
N PHE A 46 -3.65 8.81 11.27
CA PHE A 46 -3.41 9.73 12.39
C PHE A 46 -2.28 10.72 12.07
N ASN A 47 -1.29 10.29 11.27
CA ASN A 47 -0.16 11.12 10.86
C ASN A 47 0.28 10.74 9.43
N GLY A 48 -0.23 11.47 8.45
CA GLY A 48 0.07 11.26 7.03
C GLY A 48 1.55 11.44 6.69
N PRO A 49 2.20 12.55 7.07
CA PRO A 49 3.62 12.75 6.78
C PRO A 49 4.53 11.65 7.34
N ALA A 50 4.30 11.22 8.59
CA ALA A 50 5.10 10.15 9.20
C ALA A 50 4.90 8.79 8.51
N LEU A 51 3.68 8.51 8.05
CA LEU A 51 3.40 7.31 7.28
C LEU A 51 4.16 7.30 5.94
N VAL A 52 4.16 8.42 5.21
CA VAL A 52 4.90 8.55 3.95
C VAL A 52 6.40 8.32 4.18
N GLN A 53 6.98 8.91 5.23
CA GLN A 53 8.40 8.74 5.55
C GLN A 53 8.75 7.27 5.81
N ARG A 54 7.94 6.55 6.60
CA ARG A 54 8.16 5.12 6.86
C ARG A 54 8.17 4.28 5.58
N CYS A 55 7.26 4.54 4.66
CA CYS A 55 7.24 3.86 3.36
C CYS A 55 8.49 4.17 2.54
N GLN A 56 8.90 5.44 2.49
CA GLN A 56 10.09 5.87 1.77
C GLN A 56 11.37 5.23 2.33
N ASP A 57 11.49 5.17 3.66
CA ASP A 57 12.63 4.53 4.34
C ASP A 57 12.67 3.02 4.04
N ALA A 58 11.51 2.33 4.11
CA ALA A 58 11.41 0.92 3.76
C ALA A 58 11.82 0.65 2.30
N TRP A 59 11.33 1.45 1.36
CA TRP A 59 11.70 1.30 -0.06
C TRP A 59 13.17 1.62 -0.33
N ALA A 60 13.76 2.60 0.35
CA ALA A 60 15.20 2.88 0.27
C ALA A 60 16.05 1.68 0.73
N GLU A 61 15.55 0.93 1.70
CA GLU A 61 16.13 -0.34 2.20
C GLU A 61 15.73 -1.57 1.37
N ARG A 62 14.99 -1.39 0.26
CA ARG A 62 14.45 -2.46 -0.59
C ARG A 62 13.52 -3.43 0.17
N ARG A 63 12.84 -2.95 1.20
CA ARG A 63 11.80 -3.68 1.93
C ARG A 63 10.43 -3.31 1.36
N PRO A 64 9.54 -4.28 1.12
CA PRO A 64 8.19 -3.99 0.66
C PRO A 64 7.39 -3.32 1.79
N ALA A 65 6.41 -2.52 1.40
CA ALA A 65 5.39 -1.98 2.30
C ALA A 65 4.04 -2.63 1.95
N TYR A 66 3.35 -3.17 2.96
CA TYR A 66 2.05 -3.81 2.81
C TYR A 66 0.98 -3.07 3.60
N LEU A 67 -0.21 -2.95 3.03
CA LEU A 67 -1.38 -2.49 3.75
C LEU A 67 -1.95 -3.67 4.52
N ASP A 68 -2.11 -3.52 5.83
CA ASP A 68 -2.67 -4.53 6.73
C ASP A 68 -4.06 -4.09 7.17
N PHE A 69 -5.09 -4.78 6.67
CA PHE A 69 -6.48 -4.42 6.89
C PHE A 69 -7.36 -5.65 7.17
N PRO A 70 -8.42 -5.52 7.98
CA PRO A 70 -9.34 -6.62 8.21
C PRO A 70 -10.19 -6.86 6.96
N LEU A 71 -10.29 -8.11 6.55
CA LEU A 71 -11.39 -8.58 5.72
C LEU A 71 -12.62 -8.78 6.61
N GLY A 72 -13.82 -8.56 6.06
CA GLY A 72 -15.07 -8.58 6.83
C GLY A 72 -15.38 -9.89 7.57
N ASP A 73 -14.62 -10.96 7.33
CA ASP A 73 -14.69 -12.26 8.00
C ASP A 73 -13.70 -12.42 9.18
N GLY A 74 -12.93 -11.38 9.51
CA GLY A 74 -11.93 -11.39 10.58
C GLY A 74 -10.53 -11.84 10.14
N SER A 75 -10.34 -12.20 8.87
CA SER A 75 -9.00 -12.39 8.29
C SER A 75 -8.32 -11.04 7.99
N ARG A 76 -7.02 -11.05 7.71
CA ARG A 76 -6.23 -9.85 7.37
C ARG A 76 -5.39 -10.13 6.13
N GLU A 77 -5.36 -9.18 5.20
CA GLU A 77 -4.49 -9.15 4.02
C GLU A 77 -3.45 -8.04 4.15
#